data_AF-A0A0N4W7L0-F1
#
_entry.id   AF-A0A0N4W7L0-F1
#
_cell.length_a   1.000
_cell.length_b   1.000
_cell.length_c   1.000
_cell.angle_alpha   90.00
_cell.angle_beta   90.00
_cell.angle_gamma   90.00
#
_symmetry.space_group_name_H-M   'P 1'
#
loop_
_entity.id
_entity.type
_entity.pdbx_description
1 polymer ?
#
loop_
_entity_poly.entity_id
_entity_poly.type
_entity_poly.pdbx_seq_one_letter_code
_entity_poly.pdbx_strand_id
1 'polypeptide(L)'
;MQLAAVSIANGLDVVCVETERGFSVKRVHQMLEFRAENVEEALQHLLISSPSTMEQFMHVLTKLEQSAEEINKTSVLIIDSIATFFRGRLHREDLQNWRRVLVILCNVAVRHNVAVIYVNHVASRRDPSSEEWATAPFLFHVLARRPTIRIWLERASDGPKTSRSITLMKSPFSPKLTAEFFITLAHAKVTLAMRFSAVLSEQGSVESFAKGIGAVAKMCKKRCGLRITQEGRLYSLYQKWVDDQSSGMCFVANETLQQQGNFLNVLIPARPDFDVFNFVGVSDERNEIVMELDIEVFEKSVAGSRSHLKMKLRQKPEQGPFLQLELRDKLTVHEIPVKLLKTAHWPKYQRPDLPNPTV
;
A
#
# COMPACT_ATOMS: atom_id res chain seq x y z
N MET A 1 -8.95 -6.57 -8.57
CA MET A 1 -8.23 -7.28 -7.49
C MET A 1 -7.47 -6.35 -6.53
N GLN A 2 -6.41 -5.63 -6.93
CA GLN A 2 -5.65 -4.75 -6.02
C GLN A 2 -6.53 -3.70 -5.31
N LEU A 3 -7.42 -3.05 -6.05
CA LEU A 3 -8.39 -2.11 -5.48
C LEU A 3 -9.30 -2.76 -4.43
N ALA A 4 -9.78 -3.98 -4.69
CA ALA A 4 -10.58 -4.73 -3.74
C ALA A 4 -9.79 -5.00 -2.45
N ALA A 5 -8.56 -5.51 -2.57
CA ALA A 5 -7.71 -5.80 -1.42
C ALA A 5 -7.39 -4.56 -0.57
N VAL A 6 -7.15 -3.40 -1.20
CA VAL A 6 -6.91 -2.14 -0.48
C VAL A 6 -8.19 -1.64 0.21
N SER A 7 -9.33 -1.70 -0.47
CA SER A 7 -10.61 -1.25 0.09
C SER A 7 -11.00 -2.10 1.30
N ILE A 8 -10.92 -3.43 1.15
CA ILE A 8 -11.17 -4.40 2.22
C ILE A 8 -10.23 -4.17 3.42
N ALA A 9 -8.94 -3.95 3.18
CA ALA A 9 -7.99 -3.69 4.26
C ALA A 9 -8.27 -2.40 5.03
N ASN A 10 -9.04 -1.47 4.44
CA ASN A 10 -9.53 -0.26 5.10
C ASN A 10 -10.93 -0.46 5.72
N GLY A 11 -11.44 -1.69 5.82
CA GLY A 11 -12.74 -2.02 6.41
C GLY A 11 -13.94 -1.72 5.50
N LEU A 12 -13.72 -1.57 4.19
CA LEU A 12 -14.79 -1.27 3.24
C LEU A 12 -15.33 -2.55 2.57
N ASP A 13 -16.65 -2.67 2.46
CA ASP A 13 -17.29 -3.76 1.73
C ASP A 13 -17.19 -3.56 0.21
N VAL A 14 -16.78 -4.62 -0.48
CA VAL A 14 -16.55 -4.66 -1.92
C VAL A 14 -17.44 -5.71 -2.57
N VAL A 15 -18.22 -5.29 -3.55
CA VAL A 15 -18.96 -6.18 -4.45
C VAL A 15 -18.23 -6.28 -5.78
N CYS A 16 -17.95 -7.49 -6.24
CA CYS A 16 -17.33 -7.75 -7.53
C CYS A 16 -18.28 -8.57 -8.42
N VAL A 17 -18.60 -8.04 -9.60
CA VAL A 17 -19.32 -8.75 -10.66
C VAL A 17 -18.32 -9.17 -11.71
N GLU A 18 -17.94 -10.44 -11.70
CA GLU A 18 -16.93 -11.03 -12.58
C GLU A 18 -17.60 -11.75 -13.77
N THR A 19 -17.24 -11.39 -14.99
CA THR A 19 -17.81 -11.94 -16.22
C THR A 19 -16.81 -12.70 -17.07
N GLU A 20 -15.50 -12.52 -16.87
CA GLU A 20 -14.43 -13.13 -17.68
C GLU A 20 -13.75 -14.36 -17.04
N ARG A 21 -14.10 -14.66 -15.78
CA ARG A 21 -13.40 -15.60 -14.89
C ARG A 21 -11.92 -15.24 -14.65
N GLY A 22 -11.57 -13.96 -14.75
CA GLY A 22 -10.23 -13.43 -14.51
C GLY A 22 -9.92 -13.07 -13.06
N PHE A 23 -10.95 -12.82 -12.24
CA PHE A 23 -10.78 -12.46 -10.83
C PHE A 23 -10.35 -13.64 -9.96
N SER A 24 -9.17 -13.53 -9.35
CA SER A 24 -8.59 -14.56 -8.49
C SER A 24 -8.69 -14.18 -7.01
N VAL A 25 -9.51 -14.90 -6.25
CA VAL A 25 -9.60 -14.75 -4.78
C VAL A 25 -8.25 -15.05 -4.12
N LYS A 26 -7.53 -16.07 -4.59
CA LYS A 26 -6.16 -16.39 -4.15
C LYS A 26 -5.23 -15.18 -4.28
N ARG A 27 -5.39 -14.39 -5.34
CA ARG A 27 -4.59 -13.19 -5.55
C ARG A 27 -4.97 -12.06 -4.58
N VAL A 28 -6.26 -11.90 -4.28
CA VAL A 28 -6.73 -10.96 -3.25
C VAL A 28 -6.20 -11.36 -1.87
N HIS A 29 -6.27 -12.65 -1.51
CA HIS A 29 -5.68 -13.19 -0.27
C HIS A 29 -4.20 -12.82 -0.14
N GLN A 30 -3.39 -13.07 -1.18
CA GLN A 30 -1.97 -12.68 -1.18
C GLN A 30 -1.74 -11.17 -1.00
N MET A 31 -2.64 -10.33 -1.52
CA MET A 31 -2.56 -8.88 -1.34
C MET A 31 -2.98 -8.45 0.08
N LEU A 32 -3.94 -9.15 0.69
CA LEU A 32 -4.42 -8.92 2.05
C LEU A 32 -3.43 -9.40 3.11
N GLU A 33 -2.69 -10.49 2.87
CA GLU A 33 -1.64 -10.99 3.77
C GLU A 33 -0.61 -9.92 4.19
N PHE A 34 -0.47 -8.85 3.41
CA PHE A 34 0.42 -7.73 3.69
C PHE A 34 -0.27 -6.55 4.40
N ARG A 35 -1.60 -6.44 4.24
CA ARG A 35 -2.39 -5.25 4.60
C ARG A 35 -3.30 -5.45 5.80
N ALA A 36 -3.85 -6.66 5.97
CA ALA A 36 -4.75 -7.02 7.05
C ALA A 36 -4.04 -7.87 8.10
N GLU A 37 -4.44 -7.72 9.37
CA GLU A 37 -3.96 -8.58 10.46
C GLU A 37 -4.60 -9.97 10.40
N ASN A 38 -5.91 -10.02 10.14
CA ASN A 38 -6.70 -11.23 9.95
C ASN A 38 -7.24 -11.27 8.51
N VAL A 39 -6.72 -12.17 7.69
CA VAL A 39 -7.06 -12.23 6.25
C VAL A 39 -8.44 -12.84 6.05
N GLU A 40 -8.79 -13.83 6.87
CA GLU A 40 -10.05 -14.56 6.82
C GLU A 40 -11.23 -13.62 7.13
N GLU A 41 -11.09 -12.80 8.17
CA GLU A 41 -12.07 -11.76 8.51
C GLU A 41 -12.14 -10.69 7.43
N ALA A 42 -10.99 -10.20 6.94
CA ALA A 42 -10.94 -9.24 5.85
C ALA A 42 -11.68 -9.76 4.59
N LEU A 43 -11.50 -11.03 4.24
CA LEU A 43 -12.17 -11.63 3.07
C LEU A 43 -13.70 -11.69 3.19
N GLN A 44 -14.27 -11.57 4.40
CA GLN A 44 -15.73 -11.51 4.58
C GLN A 44 -16.34 -10.23 3.98
N HIS A 45 -15.53 -9.17 3.82
CA HIS A 45 -15.93 -7.92 3.16
C HIS A 45 -15.97 -8.02 1.62
N LEU A 46 -15.70 -9.20 1.04
CA LEU A 46 -15.71 -9.41 -0.41
C LEU A 46 -16.89 -10.28 -0.84
N LEU A 47 -17.83 -9.68 -1.57
CA LEU A 47 -18.90 -10.41 -2.24
C LEU A 47 -18.59 -10.54 -3.73
N ILE A 48 -18.72 -11.76 -4.28
CA ILE A 48 -18.46 -12.02 -5.70
C ILE A 48 -19.70 -12.65 -6.33
N SER A 49 -20.13 -12.09 -7.46
CA SER A 49 -21.13 -12.67 -8.34
C SER A 49 -20.52 -12.93 -9.71
N SER A 50 -20.73 -14.12 -10.25
CA SER A 50 -20.14 -14.56 -11.52
C SER A 50 -21.22 -14.96 -12.54
N PRO A 51 -21.99 -13.98 -13.09
CA PRO A 51 -23.01 -14.29 -14.08
C PRO A 51 -22.39 -14.91 -15.33
N SER A 52 -23.06 -15.91 -15.91
CA SER A 52 -22.63 -16.59 -17.13
C SER A 52 -23.44 -16.19 -18.37
N THR A 53 -24.54 -15.47 -18.18
CA THR A 53 -25.41 -14.98 -19.26
C THR A 53 -25.71 -13.48 -19.12
N MET A 54 -26.10 -12.84 -20.23
CA MET A 54 -26.55 -11.44 -20.21
C MET A 54 -27.75 -11.25 -19.29
N GLU A 55 -28.68 -12.20 -19.25
CA GLU A 55 -29.86 -12.13 -18.39
C GLU A 55 -29.49 -12.13 -16.91
N GLN A 56 -28.59 -13.05 -16.50
CA GLN A 56 -28.07 -13.07 -15.14
C GLN A 56 -27.32 -11.78 -14.80
N PHE A 57 -26.52 -11.27 -15.73
CA PHE A 57 -25.80 -10.00 -15.54
C PHE A 57 -26.76 -8.83 -15.32
N MET A 58 -27.79 -8.70 -16.18
CA MET A 58 -28.82 -7.67 -16.04
C MET A 58 -29.63 -7.82 -14.75
N HIS A 59 -29.94 -9.06 -14.35
CA HIS A 59 -30.64 -9.33 -13.10
C HIS A 59 -29.82 -8.87 -11.88
N VAL A 60 -28.53 -9.22 -11.82
CA VAL A 60 -27.61 -8.79 -10.75
C VAL A 60 -27.55 -7.26 -10.69
N LEU A 61 -27.34 -6.58 -11.83
CA LEU A 61 -27.25 -5.12 -11.85
C LEU A 61 -28.56 -4.43 -11.44
N THR A 62 -29.70 -4.97 -11.89
CA THR A 62 -31.03 -4.42 -11.52
C THR A 62 -31.31 -4.61 -10.04
N LYS A 63 -30.92 -5.76 -9.48
CA LYS A 63 -31.03 -6.03 -8.04
C LYS A 63 -30.18 -5.06 -7.23
N LEU A 64 -28.94 -4.82 -7.67
CA LEU A 64 -28.05 -3.82 -7.07
C LEU A 64 -28.64 -2.40 -7.16
N GLU A 65 -29.32 -2.04 -8.25
CA GLU A 65 -29.99 -0.74 -8.35
C GLU A 65 -31.15 -0.58 -7.35
N GLN A 66 -31.95 -1.63 -7.18
CA GLN A 66 -33.23 -1.58 -6.45
C GLN A 66 -33.10 -1.91 -4.96
N SER A 67 -32.18 -2.80 -4.59
CA SER A 67 -32.03 -3.30 -3.23
C SER A 67 -31.12 -2.39 -2.40
N ALA A 68 -31.72 -1.48 -1.64
CA ALA A 68 -30.98 -0.62 -0.72
C ALA A 68 -30.32 -1.43 0.41
N GLU A 69 -30.93 -2.51 0.91
CA GLU A 69 -30.35 -3.29 2.02
C GLU A 69 -29.06 -4.02 1.64
N GLU A 70 -28.99 -4.58 0.43
CA GLU A 70 -27.81 -5.32 -0.04
C GLU A 70 -26.65 -4.38 -0.39
N ILE A 71 -26.95 -3.17 -0.86
CA ILE A 71 -25.94 -2.18 -1.25
C ILE A 71 -25.58 -1.20 -0.13
N ASN A 72 -26.42 -0.95 0.87
CA ASN A 72 -26.17 0.08 1.89
C ASN A 72 -24.86 -0.11 2.67
N LYS A 73 -24.34 -1.34 2.75
CA LYS A 73 -23.03 -1.63 3.36
C LYS A 73 -21.87 -1.54 2.37
N THR A 74 -22.16 -1.69 1.08
CA THR A 74 -21.17 -1.70 0.00
C THR A 74 -20.59 -0.31 -0.21
N SER A 75 -19.26 -0.20 -0.20
CA SER A 75 -18.56 1.05 -0.51
C SER A 75 -18.03 1.07 -1.96
N VAL A 76 -17.73 -0.11 -2.52
CA VAL A 76 -17.12 -0.24 -3.85
C VAL A 76 -17.78 -1.34 -4.66
N LEU A 77 -18.22 -1.02 -5.88
CA LEU A 77 -18.70 -1.98 -6.88
C LEU A 77 -17.69 -2.08 -8.02
N ILE A 78 -17.20 -3.29 -8.27
CA ILE A 78 -16.24 -3.60 -9.35
C ILE A 78 -16.93 -4.50 -10.38
N ILE A 79 -16.78 -4.18 -11.67
CA ILE A 79 -17.26 -5.02 -12.77
C ILE A 79 -16.10 -5.38 -13.68
N ASP A 80 -15.80 -6.66 -13.75
CA ASP A 80 -14.67 -7.19 -14.51
C ASP A 80 -15.17 -8.31 -15.43
N SER A 81 -15.57 -8.05 -16.67
CA SER A 81 -15.61 -6.77 -17.38
C SER A 81 -17.04 -6.43 -17.83
N ILE A 82 -17.29 -5.17 -18.20
CA ILE A 82 -18.59 -4.80 -18.78
C ILE A 82 -18.77 -5.26 -20.23
N ALA A 83 -17.68 -5.55 -20.95
CA ALA A 83 -17.71 -5.80 -22.39
C ALA A 83 -18.00 -7.26 -22.77
N THR A 84 -17.80 -8.21 -21.85
CA THR A 84 -17.85 -9.65 -22.13
C THR A 84 -19.10 -10.09 -22.89
N PHE A 85 -20.28 -9.68 -22.43
CA PHE A 85 -21.56 -10.11 -23.03
C PHE A 85 -21.96 -9.34 -24.30
N PHE A 86 -21.19 -8.31 -24.67
CA PHE A 86 -21.45 -7.45 -25.82
C PHE A 86 -20.43 -7.62 -26.94
N ARG A 87 -19.33 -8.34 -26.71
CA ARG A 87 -18.35 -8.70 -27.74
C ARG A 87 -19.05 -9.43 -28.89
N GLY A 88 -18.82 -8.96 -30.12
CA GLY A 88 -19.40 -9.54 -31.34
C GLY A 88 -20.90 -9.27 -31.53
N ARG A 89 -21.54 -8.52 -30.64
CA ARG A 89 -22.98 -8.21 -30.66
C ARG A 89 -23.20 -6.72 -30.83
N LEU A 90 -23.40 -6.29 -32.07
CA LEU A 90 -23.55 -4.88 -32.45
C LEU A 90 -24.94 -4.56 -32.99
N HIS A 91 -25.94 -5.40 -32.72
CA HIS A 91 -27.30 -5.11 -33.13
C HIS A 91 -27.89 -3.96 -32.31
N ARG A 92 -28.96 -3.35 -32.82
CA ARG A 92 -29.60 -2.18 -32.20
C ARG A 92 -30.06 -2.48 -30.76
N GLU A 93 -30.55 -3.69 -30.51
CA GLU A 93 -30.99 -4.16 -29.19
C GLU A 93 -29.82 -4.29 -28.21
N ASP A 94 -28.68 -4.82 -28.66
CA ASP A 94 -27.47 -4.93 -27.82
C ASP A 94 -26.95 -3.54 -27.40
N LEU A 95 -26.99 -2.56 -28.31
CA LEU A 95 -26.62 -1.18 -28.01
C LEU A 95 -27.57 -0.53 -27.00
N GLN A 96 -28.86 -0.88 -27.02
CA GLN A 96 -29.83 -0.43 -26.02
C GLN A 96 -29.55 -1.05 -24.66
N ASN A 97 -29.29 -2.36 -24.62
CA ASN A 97 -28.91 -3.06 -23.39
C ASN A 97 -27.61 -2.50 -22.79
N TRP A 98 -26.61 -2.18 -23.62
CA TRP A 98 -25.38 -1.53 -23.16
C TRP A 98 -25.65 -0.18 -22.50
N ARG A 99 -26.47 0.67 -23.15
CA ARG A 99 -26.85 1.96 -22.59
C ARG A 99 -27.59 1.79 -21.27
N ARG A 100 -28.48 0.80 -21.18
CA ARG A 100 -29.21 0.47 -19.95
C ARG A 100 -28.25 0.08 -18.82
N VAL A 101 -27.26 -0.78 -19.10
CA VAL A 101 -26.20 -1.12 -18.13
C VAL A 101 -25.53 0.15 -17.60
N LEU A 102 -25.05 1.03 -18.48
CA LEU A 102 -24.36 2.27 -18.04
C LEU A 102 -25.26 3.19 -17.20
N VAL A 103 -26.56 3.25 -17.50
CA VAL A 103 -27.52 4.01 -16.70
C VAL A 103 -27.69 3.38 -15.32
N ILE A 104 -27.87 2.06 -15.25
CA ILE A 104 -27.98 1.34 -13.98
C ILE A 104 -26.75 1.60 -13.11
N LEU A 105 -25.54 1.47 -13.67
CA LEU A 105 -24.30 1.70 -12.93
C LEU A 105 -24.17 3.13 -12.41
N CYS A 106 -24.59 4.12 -13.20
CA CYS A 106 -24.62 5.50 -12.75
C CYS A 106 -25.63 5.71 -11.62
N ASN A 107 -26.82 5.09 -11.72
CA ASN A 107 -27.85 5.17 -10.70
C ASN A 107 -27.37 4.51 -9.40
N VAL A 108 -26.70 3.36 -9.47
CA VAL A 108 -26.10 2.70 -8.32
C VAL A 108 -25.09 3.62 -7.64
N ALA A 109 -24.19 4.24 -8.40
CA ALA A 109 -23.19 5.16 -7.85
C ALA A 109 -23.83 6.35 -7.12
N VAL A 110 -24.83 6.99 -7.75
CA VAL A 110 -25.45 8.22 -7.23
C VAL A 110 -26.44 7.95 -6.10
N ARG A 111 -27.31 6.96 -6.24
CA ARG A 111 -28.37 6.68 -5.25
C ARG A 111 -27.81 6.10 -3.95
N HIS A 112 -26.78 5.29 -4.06
CA HIS A 112 -26.26 4.53 -2.93
C HIS A 112 -24.88 5.00 -2.46
N ASN A 113 -24.36 6.09 -3.04
CA ASN A 113 -23.04 6.64 -2.71
C ASN A 113 -21.90 5.61 -2.80
N VAL A 114 -21.95 4.76 -3.82
CA VAL A 114 -20.97 3.67 -4.04
C VAL A 114 -19.98 4.08 -5.13
N ALA A 115 -18.69 3.81 -4.90
CA ALA A 115 -17.70 3.94 -5.97
C ALA A 115 -17.87 2.80 -6.98
N VAL A 116 -18.27 3.13 -8.22
CA VAL A 116 -18.46 2.14 -9.30
C VAL A 116 -17.27 2.16 -10.26
N ILE A 117 -16.57 1.03 -10.35
CA ILE A 117 -15.42 0.81 -11.23
C ILE A 117 -15.77 -0.32 -12.19
N TYR A 118 -15.49 -0.13 -13.47
CA TYR A 118 -15.65 -1.19 -14.46
C TYR A 118 -14.47 -1.25 -15.42
N VAL A 119 -14.13 -2.48 -15.78
CA VAL A 119 -13.12 -2.79 -16.79
C VAL A 119 -13.81 -2.90 -18.15
N ASN A 120 -13.25 -2.22 -19.14
CA ASN A 120 -13.68 -2.34 -20.53
C ASN A 120 -12.53 -2.90 -21.37
N HIS A 121 -12.88 -3.56 -22.46
CA HIS A 121 -11.89 -4.04 -23.42
C HIS A 121 -11.51 -2.96 -24.42
N VAL A 122 -10.44 -3.24 -25.14
CA VAL A 122 -9.99 -2.46 -26.29
C VAL A 122 -10.23 -3.26 -27.56
N ALA A 123 -10.46 -2.54 -28.65
CA ALA A 123 -10.62 -3.11 -29.98
C ALA A 123 -9.73 -2.35 -30.96
N SER A 124 -9.26 -3.05 -31.99
CA SER A 124 -8.60 -2.41 -33.12
C SER A 124 -9.66 -1.72 -33.98
N ARG A 125 -9.44 -0.44 -34.28
CA ARG A 125 -10.35 0.36 -35.09
C ARG A 125 -9.55 1.10 -36.15
N ARG A 126 -10.01 1.04 -37.40
CA ARG A 126 -9.44 1.85 -38.47
C ARG A 126 -9.79 3.33 -38.25
N ASP A 127 -8.78 4.17 -38.16
CA ASP A 127 -8.95 5.61 -38.10
C ASP A 127 -9.41 6.11 -39.48
N PRO A 128 -10.58 6.78 -39.59
CA PRO A 128 -11.06 7.29 -40.86
C PRO A 128 -10.18 8.38 -41.46
N SER A 129 -9.28 8.99 -40.67
CA SER A 129 -8.41 10.09 -41.11
C SER A 129 -7.02 9.64 -41.55
N SER A 130 -6.45 8.60 -40.94
CA SER A 130 -5.09 8.12 -41.26
C SER A 130 -5.05 6.77 -41.97
N GLU A 131 -6.20 6.12 -42.17
CA GLU A 131 -6.33 4.72 -42.65
C GLU A 131 -5.60 3.65 -41.83
N GLU A 132 -4.87 4.04 -40.78
CA GLU A 132 -4.16 3.17 -39.87
C GLU A 132 -5.10 2.53 -38.84
N TRP A 133 -4.70 1.38 -38.33
CA TRP A 133 -5.40 0.71 -37.24
C TRP A 133 -4.92 1.27 -35.90
N ALA A 134 -5.83 1.87 -35.15
CA ALA A 134 -5.59 2.39 -33.82
C ALA A 134 -6.31 1.55 -32.76
N THR A 135 -5.69 1.42 -31.59
CA THR A 135 -6.34 0.79 -30.44
C THR A 135 -7.32 1.77 -29.80
N ALA A 136 -8.59 1.40 -29.69
CA ALA A 136 -9.63 2.23 -29.09
C ALA A 136 -10.45 1.44 -28.05
N PRO A 137 -11.06 2.10 -27.05
CA PRO A 137 -12.02 1.43 -26.17
C PRO A 137 -13.15 0.75 -26.95
N PHE A 138 -13.49 -0.48 -26.58
CA PHE A 138 -14.66 -1.17 -27.15
C PHE A 138 -15.92 -0.32 -26.93
N LEU A 139 -16.73 -0.14 -27.98
CA LEU A 139 -17.90 0.76 -27.99
C LEU A 139 -17.59 2.22 -27.61
N PHE A 140 -16.43 2.74 -28.02
CA PHE A 140 -15.97 4.11 -27.76
C PHE A 140 -17.05 5.19 -27.90
N HIS A 141 -17.84 5.19 -28.98
CA HIS A 141 -18.85 6.24 -29.23
C HIS A 141 -19.93 6.31 -28.14
N VAL A 142 -20.31 5.16 -27.59
CA VAL A 142 -21.32 5.08 -26.52
C VAL A 142 -20.68 5.39 -25.16
N LEU A 143 -19.44 4.97 -24.95
CA LEU A 143 -18.69 5.19 -23.71
C LEU A 143 -18.07 6.57 -23.57
N ALA A 144 -17.77 7.30 -24.65
CA ALA A 144 -16.89 8.47 -24.57
C ALA A 144 -17.37 9.55 -23.58
N ARG A 145 -18.69 9.66 -23.40
CA ARG A 145 -19.31 10.71 -22.57
C ARG A 145 -19.71 10.25 -21.16
N ARG A 146 -19.86 8.93 -20.90
CA ARG A 146 -20.52 8.43 -19.69
C ARG A 146 -19.62 8.26 -18.45
N PRO A 147 -18.44 7.62 -18.49
CA PRO A 147 -17.55 7.54 -17.34
C PRO A 147 -17.09 8.94 -16.93
N THR A 148 -17.18 9.24 -15.65
CA THR A 148 -16.66 10.48 -15.04
C THR A 148 -15.14 10.53 -15.14
N ILE A 149 -14.49 9.43 -14.75
CA ILE A 149 -13.04 9.26 -14.82
C ILE A 149 -12.73 8.13 -15.81
N ARG A 150 -11.71 8.32 -16.65
CA ARG A 150 -11.21 7.28 -17.57
C ARG A 150 -9.71 7.11 -17.42
N ILE A 151 -9.32 5.86 -17.23
CA ILE A 151 -7.93 5.46 -17.06
C ILE A 151 -7.60 4.47 -18.17
N TRP A 152 -6.45 4.68 -18.81
CA TRP A 152 -5.87 3.78 -19.80
C TRP A 152 -4.70 3.03 -19.18
N LEU A 153 -4.68 1.72 -19.37
CA LEU A 153 -3.62 0.84 -18.88
C LEU A 153 -2.96 0.14 -20.06
N GLU A 154 -1.65 0.20 -20.14
CA GLU A 154 -0.88 -0.47 -21.18
C GLU A 154 0.41 -1.07 -20.63
N ARG A 155 1.02 -1.95 -21.41
CA ARG A 155 2.37 -2.42 -21.12
C ARG A 155 3.34 -1.31 -21.48
N ALA A 156 4.29 -1.02 -20.61
CA ALA A 156 5.37 -0.10 -20.95
C ALA A 156 6.14 -0.66 -22.16
N SER A 157 6.47 0.20 -23.11
CA SER A 157 7.18 -0.16 -24.35
C SER A 157 8.60 -0.64 -24.07
N ASP A 158 9.28 0.03 -23.13
CA ASP A 158 10.62 -0.31 -22.68
C ASP A 158 10.59 -0.70 -21.19
N GLY A 159 11.02 -1.92 -20.88
CA GLY A 159 11.19 -2.37 -19.50
C GLY A 159 10.87 -3.85 -19.25
N PRO A 160 10.94 -4.27 -17.97
CA PRO A 160 10.60 -5.63 -17.59
C PRO A 160 9.15 -5.99 -17.97
N LYS A 161 8.84 -7.27 -18.23
CA LYS A 161 7.47 -7.76 -18.52
C LYS A 161 6.42 -7.36 -17.48
N THR A 162 6.84 -6.96 -16.28
CA THR A 162 6.00 -6.50 -15.18
C THR A 162 5.69 -5.00 -15.22
N SER A 163 6.39 -4.22 -16.04
CA SER A 163 6.22 -2.77 -16.17
C SER A 163 4.94 -2.42 -16.94
N ARG A 164 4.22 -1.42 -16.44
CA ARG A 164 2.95 -0.94 -16.96
C ARG A 164 2.93 0.58 -16.88
N SER A 165 2.24 1.24 -17.79
CA SER A 165 1.90 2.66 -17.67
C SER A 165 0.40 2.80 -17.43
N ILE A 166 0.05 3.81 -16.65
CA ILE A 166 -1.31 4.24 -16.36
C ILE A 166 -1.45 5.68 -16.84
N THR A 167 -2.41 5.94 -17.71
CA THR A 167 -2.68 7.27 -18.24
C THR A 167 -4.10 7.71 -17.87
N LEU A 168 -4.22 8.84 -17.20
CA LEU A 168 -5.50 9.48 -16.92
C LEU A 168 -6.02 10.17 -18.18
N MET A 169 -7.01 9.58 -18.85
CA MET A 169 -7.53 10.08 -20.13
C MET A 169 -8.65 11.11 -19.97
N LYS A 170 -9.38 11.07 -18.84
CA LYS A 170 -10.47 11.99 -18.52
C LYS A 170 -10.62 12.06 -17.01
N SER A 171 -10.70 13.25 -16.46
CA SER A 171 -11.08 13.52 -15.06
C SER A 171 -11.62 14.94 -14.97
N PRO A 172 -12.63 15.20 -14.11
CA PRO A 172 -13.02 16.57 -13.78
C PRO A 172 -12.04 17.26 -12.83
N PHE A 173 -11.14 16.50 -12.19
CA PHE A 173 -10.25 16.98 -11.12
C PHE A 173 -8.81 17.21 -11.55
N SER A 174 -8.37 16.58 -12.64
CA SER A 174 -6.95 16.59 -13.02
C SER A 174 -6.78 16.51 -14.54
N PRO A 175 -5.73 17.16 -15.09
CA PRO A 175 -5.40 17.05 -16.51
C PRO A 175 -4.89 15.66 -16.87
N LYS A 176 -4.70 15.42 -18.18
CA LYS A 176 -4.09 14.17 -18.67
C LYS A 176 -2.69 14.02 -18.12
N LEU A 177 -2.45 12.92 -17.42
CA LEU A 177 -1.19 12.58 -16.77
C LEU A 177 -0.89 11.10 -16.94
N THR A 178 0.38 10.75 -17.01
CA THR A 178 0.87 9.37 -17.15
C THR A 178 1.84 9.06 -16.03
N ALA A 179 1.71 7.86 -15.45
CA ALA A 179 2.63 7.33 -14.46
C ALA A 179 3.01 5.89 -14.81
N GLU A 180 4.17 5.45 -14.35
CA GLU A 180 4.63 4.06 -14.50
C GLU A 180 4.44 3.28 -13.20
N PHE A 181 4.09 2.00 -13.33
CA PHE A 181 3.94 1.08 -12.21
C PHE A 181 4.35 -0.34 -12.59
N PHE A 182 4.53 -1.19 -11.59
CA PHE A 182 4.96 -2.58 -11.77
C PHE A 182 3.95 -3.53 -11.17
N ILE A 183 3.63 -4.60 -11.88
CA ILE A 183 2.87 -5.74 -11.33
C ILE A 183 3.86 -6.70 -10.68
N THR A 184 3.85 -6.77 -9.36
CA THR A 184 4.76 -7.62 -8.59
C THR A 184 3.99 -8.63 -7.75
N LEU A 185 4.66 -9.67 -7.25
CA LEU A 185 4.13 -10.39 -6.09
C LEU A 185 4.03 -9.39 -4.92
N ALA A 186 2.95 -9.44 -4.14
CA ALA A 186 2.69 -8.45 -3.07
C ALA A 186 3.90 -8.34 -2.11
N HIS A 187 4.57 -9.46 -1.86
CA HIS A 187 5.79 -9.57 -1.03
C HIS A 187 7.07 -9.04 -1.70
N ALA A 188 7.14 -8.95 -3.03
CA ALA A 188 8.42 -8.73 -3.73
C ALA A 188 8.82 -7.24 -3.85
N LYS A 189 7.88 -6.31 -4.05
CA LYS A 189 8.24 -4.89 -4.23
C LYS A 189 8.48 -4.14 -2.92
N VAL A 190 7.77 -4.48 -1.85
CA VAL A 190 7.93 -3.80 -0.55
C VAL A 190 9.36 -3.96 -0.04
N THR A 191 9.88 -5.19 -0.09
CA THR A 191 11.25 -5.51 0.36
C THR A 191 12.33 -4.89 -0.54
N LEU A 192 12.07 -4.75 -1.84
CA LEU A 192 13.01 -4.18 -2.84
C LEU A 192 12.94 -2.64 -2.95
N ALA A 193 11.86 -2.01 -2.53
CA ALA A 193 11.66 -0.55 -2.60
C ALA A 193 12.22 0.19 -1.39
N MET A 194 12.21 -0.46 -0.21
CA MET A 194 12.71 0.15 1.01
C MET A 194 14.21 0.40 0.95
N ARG A 195 14.62 1.61 1.32
CA ARG A 195 16.03 1.99 1.42
C ARG A 195 16.24 2.77 2.70
N PHE A 196 17.35 2.52 3.38
CA PHE A 196 17.77 3.32 4.53
C PHE A 196 19.29 3.47 4.50
N SER A 197 19.75 4.69 4.76
CA SER A 197 21.16 5.02 4.95
C SER A 197 21.28 6.14 5.97
N ALA A 198 22.04 5.90 7.03
CA ALA A 198 22.37 6.91 8.03
C ALA A 198 23.87 6.94 8.30
N VAL A 199 24.43 8.11 8.61
CA VAL A 199 25.86 8.31 8.90
C VAL A 199 26.01 9.25 10.09
N LEU A 200 26.87 8.85 11.03
CA LEU A 200 27.39 9.65 12.13
C LEU A 200 28.91 9.74 11.96
N SER A 201 29.47 10.94 11.87
CA SER A 201 30.92 11.16 11.67
C SER A 201 31.61 11.91 12.81
N GLU A 202 30.85 12.34 13.82
CA GLU A 202 31.39 13.01 15.00
C GLU A 202 31.47 12.06 16.19
N GLN A 203 32.58 12.11 16.94
CA GLN A 203 32.78 11.26 18.11
C GLN A 203 31.67 11.40 19.16
N GLY A 204 31.26 12.63 19.45
CA GLY A 204 30.19 12.90 20.41
C GLY A 204 28.87 12.26 19.99
N SER A 205 28.49 12.40 18.72
CA SER A 205 27.26 11.84 18.16
C SER A 205 27.28 10.30 18.16
N VAL A 206 28.40 9.69 17.79
CA VAL A 206 28.56 8.22 17.81
C VAL A 206 28.48 7.68 19.24
N GLU A 207 29.16 8.32 20.19
CA GLU A 207 29.12 7.91 21.61
C GLU A 207 27.74 8.10 22.23
N SER A 208 27.07 9.22 21.94
CA SER A 208 25.70 9.50 22.38
C SER A 208 24.73 8.45 21.84
N PHE A 209 24.80 8.16 20.54
CA PHE A 209 24.00 7.14 19.89
C PHE A 209 24.24 5.76 20.53
N ALA A 210 25.49 5.33 20.70
CA ALA A 210 25.82 4.05 21.31
C ALA A 210 25.31 3.93 22.75
N LYS A 211 25.40 5.01 23.55
CA LYS A 211 24.83 5.05 24.91
C LYS A 211 23.30 4.94 24.88
N GLY A 212 22.64 5.61 23.95
CA GLY A 212 21.19 5.51 23.74
C GLY A 212 20.76 4.09 23.40
N ILE A 213 21.46 3.43 22.48
CA ILE A 213 21.20 2.02 22.14
C ILE A 213 21.42 1.10 23.34
N GLY A 214 22.48 1.31 24.12
CA GLY A 214 22.72 0.53 25.35
C GLY A 214 21.62 0.72 26.40
N ALA A 215 21.03 1.92 26.51
CA ALA A 215 19.88 2.15 27.37
C ALA A 215 18.64 1.39 26.87
N VAL A 216 18.37 1.44 25.56
CA VAL A 216 17.26 0.68 24.93
C VAL A 216 17.45 -0.82 25.12
N ALA A 217 18.66 -1.35 24.91
CA ALA A 217 18.97 -2.77 25.06
C ALA A 217 18.68 -3.29 26.46
N LYS A 218 19.01 -2.51 27.50
CA LYS A 218 18.72 -2.84 28.90
C LYS A 218 17.22 -2.89 29.23
N MET A 219 16.39 -2.17 28.47
CA MET A 219 14.95 -2.08 28.68
C MET A 219 14.13 -3.05 27.82
N CYS A 220 14.74 -3.69 26.82
CA CYS A 220 14.07 -4.55 25.85
C CYS A 220 14.41 -6.03 26.07
N LYS A 221 13.43 -6.94 26.00
CA LYS A 221 13.67 -8.40 26.01
C LYS A 221 14.14 -8.89 24.64
N LYS A 222 15.46 -8.86 24.38
CA LYS A 222 16.19 -9.39 23.20
C LYS A 222 15.76 -8.87 21.81
N ARG A 223 14.47 -8.80 21.48
CA ARG A 223 13.94 -8.21 20.24
C ARG A 223 13.42 -6.80 20.49
N CYS A 224 13.71 -5.91 19.55
CA CYS A 224 13.21 -4.54 19.54
C CYS A 224 12.70 -4.20 18.14
N GLY A 225 11.56 -3.52 18.08
CA GLY A 225 11.08 -2.88 16.87
C GLY A 225 11.84 -1.58 16.62
N LEU A 226 12.37 -1.42 15.42
CA LEU A 226 12.97 -0.18 14.94
C LEU A 226 12.07 0.39 13.85
N ARG A 227 11.53 1.57 14.10
CA ARG A 227 10.75 2.36 13.14
C ARG A 227 11.54 3.56 12.66
N ILE A 228 11.71 3.67 11.35
CA ILE A 228 12.29 4.84 10.67
C ILE A 228 11.13 5.60 10.04
N THR A 229 10.92 6.84 10.46
CA THR A 229 9.78 7.66 10.04
C THR A 229 10.18 9.13 9.87
N GLN A 230 9.37 9.87 9.12
CA GLN A 230 9.39 11.33 9.02
C GLN A 230 8.52 12.02 10.10
N GLU A 231 7.68 11.27 10.82
CA GLU A 231 6.77 11.80 11.84
C GLU A 231 7.24 11.42 13.24
N GLY A 232 7.97 12.35 13.89
CA GLY A 232 8.28 12.29 15.31
C GLY A 232 7.25 13.06 16.13
N ARG A 233 6.23 12.39 16.70
CA ARG A 233 5.42 13.06 17.74
C ARG A 233 6.21 13.14 19.04
N LEU A 234 6.81 14.29 19.33
CA LEU A 234 7.51 14.55 20.60
C LEU A 234 6.51 15.06 21.64
N TYR A 235 6.52 14.47 22.84
CA TYR A 235 5.75 14.98 23.98
C TYR A 235 6.59 16.05 24.70
N SER A 236 6.16 17.31 24.63
CA SER A 236 6.72 18.35 25.49
C SER A 236 6.24 18.15 26.92
N LEU A 237 7.13 18.38 27.89
CA LEU A 237 6.82 18.44 29.34
C LEU A 237 5.66 19.40 29.69
N TYR A 238 5.21 20.23 28.75
CA TYR A 238 4.13 21.21 28.92
C TYR A 238 2.84 20.89 28.13
N GLN A 239 2.52 19.60 27.92
CA GLN A 239 1.16 19.18 27.52
C GLN A 239 0.65 19.77 26.18
N LYS A 240 1.53 19.93 25.20
CA LYS A 240 1.14 20.21 23.82
C LYS A 240 1.86 19.25 22.89
N TRP A 241 1.09 18.50 22.11
CA TRP A 241 1.62 17.80 20.94
C TRP A 241 2.19 18.87 20.02
N VAL A 242 3.50 18.83 19.82
CA VAL A 242 4.14 19.58 18.76
C VAL A 242 4.39 18.58 17.65
N ASP A 243 3.84 18.85 16.47
CA ASP A 243 4.24 18.15 15.25
C ASP A 243 5.70 18.52 14.99
N ASP A 244 6.61 17.73 15.57
CA ASP A 244 8.01 17.83 15.23
C ASP A 244 8.19 17.00 13.95
N GLN A 245 8.38 17.69 12.83
CA GLN A 245 8.70 17.07 11.54
C GLN A 245 10.12 16.47 11.52
N SER A 246 10.71 16.20 12.70
CA SER A 246 12.01 15.57 12.81
C SER A 246 11.88 14.09 12.43
N SER A 247 12.51 13.74 11.30
CA SER A 247 12.75 12.34 10.97
C SER A 247 13.64 11.73 12.04
N GLY A 248 13.51 10.41 12.25
CA GLY A 248 14.32 9.76 13.29
C GLY A 248 14.16 8.26 13.36
N MET A 249 14.92 7.67 14.28
CA MET A 249 14.87 6.25 14.63
C MET A 249 14.10 6.09 15.93
N CYS A 250 12.96 5.42 15.84
CA CYS A 250 12.09 5.15 16.97
C CYS A 250 12.25 3.68 17.38
N PHE A 251 12.80 3.44 18.57
CA PHE A 251 12.95 2.13 19.16
C PHE A 251 11.73 1.82 20.01
N VAL A 252 11.05 0.74 19.67
CA VAL A 252 9.81 0.31 20.30
C VAL A 252 9.97 -1.11 20.83
N ALA A 253 9.82 -1.26 22.14
CA ALA A 253 9.52 -2.57 22.72
C ALA A 253 8.05 -2.61 23.08
N ASN A 254 7.37 -3.59 22.51
CA ASN A 254 6.00 -3.92 22.85
C ASN A 254 5.99 -5.34 23.43
N GLU A 255 6.07 -5.43 24.75
CA GLU A 255 5.56 -6.59 25.46
C GLU A 255 4.06 -6.39 25.58
N THR A 256 3.27 -7.28 25.00
CA THR A 256 1.81 -7.13 24.84
C THR A 256 1.15 -6.51 26.08
N LEU A 257 0.62 -5.30 25.93
CA LEU A 257 -0.10 -4.53 26.96
C LEU A 257 -1.28 -5.32 27.59
N GLN A 258 -1.83 -6.30 26.87
CA GLN A 258 -2.87 -7.21 27.38
C GLN A 258 -2.39 -8.13 28.51
N GLN A 259 -1.08 -8.23 28.78
CA GLN A 259 -0.47 -9.09 29.80
C GLN A 259 0.34 -8.33 30.85
N GLN A 260 -0.01 -7.07 31.16
CA GLN A 260 0.81 -6.20 32.03
C GLN A 260 2.25 -5.96 31.50
N GLY A 261 2.41 -5.98 30.17
CA GLY A 261 3.69 -5.72 29.52
C GLY A 261 4.08 -4.24 29.55
N ASN A 262 5.39 -3.98 29.51
CA ASN A 262 5.92 -2.63 29.41
C ASN A 262 5.93 -2.16 27.95
N PHE A 263 5.53 -0.90 27.73
CA PHE A 263 5.69 -0.22 26.45
C PHE A 263 6.83 0.79 26.54
N LEU A 264 7.84 0.62 25.70
CA LEU A 264 8.95 1.56 25.54
C LEU A 264 8.87 2.19 24.16
N ASN A 265 9.04 3.51 24.09
CA ASN A 265 9.23 4.24 22.84
C ASN A 265 10.32 5.29 23.04
N VAL A 266 11.45 5.10 22.37
CA VAL A 266 12.61 6.00 22.40
C VAL A 266 12.86 6.52 21.00
N LEU A 267 12.71 7.83 20.82
CA LEU A 267 13.03 8.52 19.58
C LEU A 267 14.46 9.08 19.64
N ILE A 268 15.28 8.69 18.67
CA ILE A 268 16.54 9.36 18.35
C ILE A 268 16.29 10.20 17.10
N PRO A 269 16.24 11.55 17.22
CA PRO A 269 16.00 12.41 16.07
C PRO A 269 17.19 12.38 15.10
N ALA A 270 16.92 12.59 13.81
CA ALA A 270 17.95 12.64 12.78
C ALA A 270 18.87 13.85 12.96
N ARG A 271 18.33 14.97 13.46
CA ARG A 271 19.12 16.17 13.77
C ARG A 271 19.21 16.38 15.28
N PRO A 272 20.33 16.91 15.77
CA PRO A 272 21.50 17.39 15.01
C PRO A 272 22.52 16.29 14.66
N ASP A 273 22.38 15.09 15.21
CA ASP A 273 23.49 14.14 15.32
C ASP A 273 23.90 13.47 14.00
N PHE A 274 22.95 13.20 13.07
CA PHE A 274 23.24 12.50 11.82
C PHE A 274 23.63 13.44 10.68
N ASP A 275 24.81 13.22 10.11
CA ASP A 275 25.27 13.91 8.89
C ASP A 275 24.42 13.52 7.67
N VAL A 276 24.01 12.26 7.63
CA VAL A 276 23.17 11.70 6.58
C VAL A 276 22.06 10.91 7.25
N PHE A 277 20.81 11.17 6.85
CA PHE A 277 19.65 10.39 7.27
C PHE A 277 18.66 10.29 6.11
N ASN A 278 18.84 9.29 5.25
CA ASN A 278 18.04 9.08 4.05
C ASN A 278 17.27 7.78 4.15
N PHE A 279 15.99 7.81 3.82
CA PHE A 279 15.21 6.60 3.68
C PHE A 279 14.08 6.73 2.66
N VAL A 280 13.60 5.58 2.18
CA VAL A 280 12.41 5.41 1.36
C VAL A 280 11.62 4.27 1.99
N GLY A 281 10.39 4.55 2.42
CA GLY A 281 9.49 3.61 3.08
C GLY A 281 8.77 2.65 2.14
N VAL A 282 7.62 2.13 2.57
CA VAL A 282 6.79 1.21 1.78
C VAL A 282 6.22 1.89 0.53
N SER A 283 5.75 3.12 0.68
CA SER A 283 5.09 3.92 -0.37
C SER A 283 5.09 5.40 0.00
N ASP A 284 4.76 6.28 -0.94
CA ASP A 284 4.65 7.72 -0.69
C ASP A 284 3.60 8.05 0.39
N GLU A 285 2.48 7.32 0.42
CA GLU A 285 1.43 7.44 1.45
C GLU A 285 1.83 6.88 2.83
N ARG A 286 2.81 5.98 2.87
CA ARG A 286 3.28 5.29 4.09
C ARG A 286 4.79 5.22 4.06
N ASN A 287 5.40 6.41 4.09
CA ASN A 287 6.84 6.58 4.01
C ASN A 287 7.47 6.31 5.38
N GLU A 288 7.41 5.05 5.80
CA GLU A 288 8.07 4.53 7.00
C GLU A 288 8.69 3.15 6.72
N ILE A 289 9.64 2.76 7.56
CA ILE A 289 10.20 1.40 7.59
C ILE A 289 10.06 0.90 9.03
N VAL A 290 9.34 -0.20 9.23
CA VAL A 290 9.25 -0.87 10.53
C VAL A 290 9.90 -2.24 10.42
N MET A 291 10.86 -2.51 11.29
CA MET A 291 11.61 -3.76 11.31
C MET A 291 11.84 -4.26 12.74
N GLU A 292 11.96 -5.57 12.93
CA GLU A 292 12.45 -6.14 14.20
C GLU A 292 13.90 -6.54 14.05
N LEU A 293 14.69 -6.30 15.10
CA LEU A 293 16.08 -6.73 15.20
C LEU A 293 16.39 -7.26 16.61
N ASP A 294 17.49 -7.99 16.73
CA ASP A 294 18.05 -8.36 18.03
C ASP A 294 18.83 -7.17 18.62
N ILE A 295 18.31 -6.60 19.71
CA ILE A 295 18.82 -5.37 20.28
C ILE A 295 20.18 -5.56 20.97
N GLU A 296 20.46 -6.74 21.50
CA GLU A 296 21.75 -7.05 22.13
C GLU A 296 22.84 -7.17 21.06
N VAL A 297 22.52 -7.77 19.91
CA VAL A 297 23.42 -7.81 18.76
C VAL A 297 23.66 -6.41 18.21
N PHE A 298 22.61 -5.58 18.15
CA PHE A 298 22.74 -4.18 17.70
C PHE A 298 23.62 -3.36 18.63
N GLU A 299 23.38 -3.42 19.94
CA GLU A 299 24.21 -2.76 20.97
C GLU A 299 25.69 -3.17 20.83
N LYS A 300 25.98 -4.47 20.78
CA LYS A 300 27.35 -4.98 20.64
C LYS A 300 28.02 -4.55 19.33
N SER A 301 27.24 -4.40 18.26
CA SER A 301 27.76 -4.01 16.95
C SER A 301 28.03 -2.51 16.82
N VAL A 302 27.34 -1.68 17.61
CA VAL A 302 27.66 -0.24 17.70
C VAL A 302 28.69 0.06 18.79
N ALA A 303 28.89 -0.87 19.73
CA ALA A 303 29.81 -0.73 20.85
C ALA A 303 31.27 -0.52 20.39
N GLY A 304 31.81 0.62 20.81
CA GLY A 304 33.21 0.96 20.62
C GLY A 304 33.56 1.55 19.25
N SER A 305 32.59 1.94 18.41
CA SER A 305 32.86 2.96 17.41
C SER A 305 33.13 4.30 18.11
N ARG A 306 34.15 5.03 17.69
CA ARG A 306 34.53 6.32 18.30
C ARG A 306 34.43 7.50 17.36
N SER A 307 34.44 7.31 16.05
CA SER A 307 34.51 8.44 15.12
C SER A 307 33.58 8.33 13.94
N HIS A 308 33.18 7.12 13.52
CA HIS A 308 32.33 7.00 12.34
C HIS A 308 31.51 5.71 12.35
N LEU A 309 30.19 5.88 12.33
CA LEU A 309 29.22 4.80 12.21
C LEU A 309 28.33 5.06 10.99
N LYS A 310 28.27 4.10 10.08
CA LYS A 310 27.37 4.14 8.93
C LYS A 310 26.45 2.94 8.92
N MET A 311 25.16 3.19 8.73
CA MET A 311 24.11 2.19 8.80
C MET A 311 23.36 2.13 7.48
N LYS A 312 23.14 0.92 6.95
CA LYS A 312 22.41 0.71 5.69
C LYS A 312 21.51 -0.50 5.75
N LEU A 313 20.26 -0.35 5.34
CA LEU A 313 19.38 -1.50 5.10
C LEU A 313 19.75 -2.14 3.75
N ARG A 314 20.02 -3.45 3.77
CA ARG A 314 20.43 -4.25 2.61
C ARG A 314 19.66 -5.56 2.57
N GLN A 315 19.74 -6.28 1.47
CA GLN A 315 19.09 -7.58 1.30
C GLN A 315 20.04 -8.55 0.58
N LYS A 316 20.15 -9.77 1.10
CA LYS A 316 20.80 -10.91 0.42
C LYS A 316 19.72 -11.87 -0.08
N PRO A 317 19.85 -12.47 -1.28
CA PRO A 317 18.83 -13.35 -1.85
C PRO A 317 18.42 -14.52 -0.94
N GLU A 318 19.38 -15.11 -0.22
CA GLU A 318 19.16 -16.32 0.59
C GLU A 318 18.96 -16.04 2.08
N GLN A 319 19.47 -14.92 2.59
CA GLN A 319 19.50 -14.60 4.03
C GLN A 319 18.45 -13.54 4.43
N GLY A 320 17.78 -12.93 3.45
CA GLY A 320 16.78 -11.89 3.71
C GLY A 320 17.39 -10.51 3.99
N PRO A 321 16.58 -9.58 4.53
CA PRO A 321 17.03 -8.22 4.82
C PRO A 321 17.92 -8.19 6.08
N PHE A 322 18.92 -7.30 6.06
CA PHE A 322 19.83 -7.08 7.18
C PHE A 322 20.22 -5.60 7.28
N LEU A 323 20.53 -5.16 8.48
CA LEU A 323 21.10 -3.85 8.76
C LEU A 323 22.62 -3.98 8.79
N GLN A 324 23.27 -3.39 7.80
CA GLN A 324 24.72 -3.32 7.69
C GLN A 324 25.24 -2.12 8.48
N LEU A 325 26.21 -2.36 9.38
CA LEU A 325 26.89 -1.33 10.17
C LEU A 325 28.37 -1.32 9.80
N GLU A 326 28.86 -0.19 9.31
CA GLU A 326 30.26 0.03 8.94
C GLU A 326 30.93 0.95 9.99
N LEU A 327 31.88 0.40 10.74
CA LEU A 327 32.71 1.12 11.71
C LEU A 327 34.09 1.35 11.07
N ARG A 328 34.33 2.57 10.58
CA ARG A 328 35.57 2.87 9.82
C ARG A 328 36.82 2.79 10.67
N ASP A 329 36.71 3.23 11.92
CA ASP A 329 37.80 3.22 12.90
C ASP A 329 38.33 1.82 13.19
N LYS A 330 37.45 0.80 13.15
CA LYS A 330 37.81 -0.60 13.38
C LYS A 330 37.92 -1.43 12.10
N LEU A 331 37.72 -0.84 10.92
CA LEU A 331 37.58 -1.56 9.63
C LEU A 331 36.60 -2.75 9.73
N THR A 332 35.58 -2.63 10.59
CA THR A 332 34.66 -3.72 10.92
C THR A 332 33.32 -3.45 10.27
N VAL A 333 32.75 -4.49 9.66
CA VAL A 333 31.40 -4.47 9.10
C VAL A 333 30.57 -5.52 9.81
N HIS A 334 29.50 -5.10 10.47
CA HIS A 334 28.51 -5.99 11.07
C HIS A 334 27.29 -6.09 10.17
N GLU A 335 26.72 -7.27 10.04
CA GLU A 335 25.48 -7.50 9.31
C GLU A 335 24.47 -8.13 10.27
N ILE A 336 23.46 -7.34 10.64
CA ILE A 336 22.47 -7.75 11.63
C ILE A 336 21.21 -8.17 10.89
N PRO A 337 20.80 -9.46 10.95
CA PRO A 337 19.55 -9.89 10.36
C PRO A 337 18.38 -9.09 10.94
N VAL A 338 17.50 -8.60 10.06
CA VAL A 338 16.29 -7.89 10.47
C VAL A 338 15.07 -8.56 9.88
N LYS A 339 13.92 -8.41 10.53
CA LYS A 339 12.62 -8.83 10.01
C LYS A 339 11.82 -7.60 9.65
N LEU A 340 11.68 -7.32 8.36
CA LEU A 340 10.78 -6.25 7.90
C LEU A 340 9.34 -6.61 8.24
N LEU A 341 8.65 -5.69 8.93
CA LEU A 341 7.30 -5.91 9.39
C LEU A 341 6.29 -5.48 8.34
N LYS A 342 5.30 -6.35 8.11
CA LYS A 342 4.16 -6.05 7.22
C LYS A 342 3.36 -4.88 7.80
N THR A 343 2.82 -4.03 6.93
CA THR A 343 2.07 -2.83 7.33
C THR A 343 0.91 -3.10 8.28
N ALA A 344 0.29 -4.29 8.16
CA ALA A 344 -0.77 -4.73 9.08
C ALA A 344 -0.36 -4.70 10.56
N HIS A 345 0.91 -5.01 10.86
CA HIS A 345 1.41 -5.10 12.23
C HIS A 345 1.96 -3.78 12.78
N TRP A 346 2.06 -2.75 11.96
CA TRP A 346 2.66 -1.47 12.35
C TRP A 346 1.95 -0.78 13.53
N PRO A 347 0.61 -0.85 13.69
CA PRO A 347 -0.06 -0.31 14.86
C PRO A 347 0.50 -0.84 16.20
N LYS A 348 1.01 -2.07 16.24
CA LYS A 348 1.66 -2.66 17.43
C LYS A 348 2.99 -1.97 17.79
N TYR A 349 3.57 -1.22 16.85
CA TYR A 349 4.82 -0.45 17.04
C TYR A 349 4.53 1.06 17.02
N GLN A 350 3.27 1.44 17.22
CA GLN A 350 2.87 2.81 17.50
C GLN A 350 2.67 2.99 19.00
N ARG A 351 2.90 4.21 19.49
CA ARG A 351 2.60 4.54 20.87
C ARG A 351 1.09 4.37 21.09
N PRO A 352 0.64 3.62 22.11
CA PRO A 352 -0.77 3.54 22.42
C PRO A 352 -1.28 4.92 22.83
N ASP A 353 -2.53 5.23 22.46
CA ASP A 353 -3.19 6.43 22.95
C ASP A 353 -3.38 6.31 24.47
N LEU A 354 -2.66 7.14 25.21
CA LEU A 354 -2.82 7.22 26.66
C LEU A 354 -4.06 8.06 26.96
N PRO A 355 -4.95 7.62 27.86
CA PRO A 355 -6.08 8.43 28.30
C PRO A 355 -5.56 9.76 28.86
N ASN A 356 -6.27 10.84 28.56
CA ASN A 356 -5.91 12.17 29.03
C ASN A 356 -5.89 12.16 30.57
N PRO A 357 -4.80 12.56 31.23
CA PRO A 357 -4.69 12.50 32.69
C PRO A 357 -5.61 13.48 33.44
N THR A 358 -6.47 14.21 32.72
CA THR A 358 -7.42 15.20 33.24
C THR A 358 -8.88 14.70 33.30
N VAL A 359 -9.11 13.39 33.23
CA VAL A 359 -10.43 12.78 33.51
C VAL A 359 -10.37 12.01 34.81
#